data_AF-E1YK70-F1
#
_entry.id   AF-E1YK70-F1
#
_cell.length_a   1.000
_cell.length_b   1.000
_cell.length_c   1.000
_cell.angle_alpha   90.00
_cell.angle_beta   90.00
_cell.angle_gamma   90.00
#
_symmetry.space_group_name_H-M   'P 1'
#
loop_
_entity.id
_entity.type
_entity.pdbx_description
1 polymer ?
#
loop_
_entity_poly.entity_id
_entity_poly.type
_entity_poly.pdbx_seq_one_letter_code
_entity_poly.pdbx_strand_id
1 'polypeptide(L)' 'MKENNTLDLNCFKAYDIRGRVPDDLNGDIAYRIGRAYAEFLKPSGVVVGRDIRLTSALLADSLSLEH' A
#
# COMPACT_ATOMS: atom_id res chain seq x y z
N MET A 1 12.21 21.81 -15.01
CA MET A 1 12.49 20.39 -15.28
C MET A 1 11.57 19.60 -14.38
N LYS A 2 10.61 18.84 -14.91
CA LYS A 2 9.72 18.02 -14.07
C LYS A 2 10.54 16.81 -13.65
N GLU A 3 10.78 16.65 -12.35
CA GLU A 3 11.27 15.38 -11.82
C GLU A 3 10.24 14.32 -12.19
N ASN A 4 10.62 13.40 -13.07
CA ASN A 4 9.86 12.19 -13.30
C ASN A 4 10.03 11.35 -12.03
N ASN A 5 9.14 11.54 -11.06
CA ASN A 5 9.12 10.77 -9.82
C ASN A 5 8.67 9.34 -10.16
N THR A 6 9.58 8.53 -10.70
CA THR A 6 9.37 7.10 -10.90
C THR A 6 9.29 6.48 -9.52
N LEU A 7 8.08 6.22 -9.05
CA LEU A 7 7.88 5.38 -7.87
C LEU A 7 8.39 3.98 -8.21
N ASP A 8 9.50 3.61 -7.59
CA ASP A 8 10.05 2.26 -7.68
C ASP A 8 9.16 1.30 -6.91
N LEU A 9 8.33 0.56 -7.64
CA LEU A 9 7.41 -0.44 -7.10
C LEU A 9 8.11 -1.78 -6.85
N ASN A 10 9.34 -1.74 -6.34
CA ASN A 10 10.15 -2.93 -6.04
C ASN A 10 9.52 -3.84 -4.98
N CYS A 11 8.52 -3.33 -4.24
CA CYS A 11 7.75 -4.12 -3.29
C CYS A 11 6.84 -5.17 -3.94
N PHE A 12 6.51 -5.09 -5.23
CA PHE A 12 5.66 -6.11 -5.88
C PHE A 12 6.46 -7.37 -6.19
N LYS A 13 6.13 -8.48 -5.51
CA LYS A 13 6.68 -9.80 -5.79
C LYS A 13 5.61 -10.68 -6.45
N ALA A 14 5.99 -11.89 -6.85
CA ALA A 14 5.11 -12.79 -7.60
C ALA A 14 3.81 -13.17 -6.85
N TYR A 15 3.84 -13.16 -5.51
CA TYR A 15 2.73 -13.64 -4.67
C TYR A 15 2.24 -12.62 -3.63
N ASP A 16 3.10 -11.69 -3.21
CA ASP A 16 2.79 -10.70 -2.18
C ASP A 16 3.48 -9.37 -2.44
N ILE A 17 3.09 -8.37 -1.66
CA ILE A 17 3.73 -7.05 -1.64
C ILE A 17 4.67 -7.04 -0.43
N ARG A 18 5.97 -6.99 -0.68
CA ARG A 18 7.02 -7.09 0.34
C ARG A 18 8.21 -6.19 -0.01
N GLY A 19 8.59 -5.33 0.92
CA GLY A 19 9.71 -4.42 0.79
C GLY A 19 10.18 -3.88 2.14
N ARG A 20 11.33 -3.19 2.15
CA ARG A 20 11.82 -2.46 3.32
C ARG A 20 10.98 -1.19 3.53
N VAL A 21 10.57 -0.94 4.76
CA VAL A 21 9.95 0.32 5.15
C VAL A 21 11.05 1.31 5.58
N PRO A 22 11.04 2.58 5.13
CA PRO A 22 10.05 3.21 4.25
C PRO A 22 10.38 3.18 2.74
N ASP A 23 11.57 2.73 2.37
CA ASP A 23 12.11 2.95 1.01
C ASP A 23 11.35 2.21 -0.09
N ASP A 24 11.08 0.91 0.10
CA ASP A 24 10.37 0.09 -0.89
C ASP A 24 8.86 0.06 -0.64
N LEU A 25 8.43 0.21 0.63
CA LEU A 25 7.03 0.17 1.05
C LEU A 25 6.76 1.24 2.10
N ASN A 26 5.79 2.10 1.83
CA ASN A 26 5.41 3.22 2.70
C ASN A 26 3.91 3.53 2.59
N GLY A 27 3.46 4.52 3.36
CA GLY A 27 2.05 4.93 3.42
C GLY A 27 1.47 5.37 2.07
N ASP A 28 2.23 6.10 1.24
CA ASP A 28 1.75 6.53 -0.09
C ASP A 28 1.49 5.32 -1.00
N ILE A 29 2.44 4.38 -1.02
CA ILE A 29 2.28 3.13 -1.78
C ILE A 29 1.09 2.33 -1.26
N ALA A 30 0.94 2.18 0.07
CA ALA A 30 -0.16 1.45 0.69
C ALA A 30 -1.53 2.06 0.34
N TYR A 31 -1.66 3.38 0.42
CA TYR A 31 -2.87 4.10 0.02
C TYR A 31 -3.22 3.86 -1.45
N ARG A 32 -2.23 3.96 -2.34
CA ARG A 32 -2.45 3.73 -3.77
C ARG A 32 -2.84 2.29 -4.09
N ILE A 33 -2.30 1.31 -3.35
CA ILE A 33 -2.72 -0.10 -3.45
C ILE A 33 -4.19 -0.24 -3.04
N GLY A 34 -4.58 0.32 -1.90
CA GLY A 34 -5.96 0.25 -1.40
C GLY A 34 -6.96 0.84 -2.39
N ARG A 35 -6.65 2.03 -2.92
CA ARG A 35 -7.49 2.68 -3.93
C ARG A 35 -7.58 1.87 -5.23
N ALA A 36 -6.46 1.36 -5.73
CA ALA A 36 -6.44 0.53 -6.94
C ALA A 36 -7.21 -0.79 -6.74
N TYR A 37 -7.10 -1.41 -5.56
CA TYR A 37 -7.86 -2.60 -5.21
C TYR A 37 -9.37 -2.34 -5.21
N ALA A 38 -9.81 -1.25 -4.59
CA ALA A 38 -11.22 -0.87 -4.56
C ALA A 38 -11.78 -0.55 -5.96
N GLU A 39 -11.01 0.16 -6.79
CA GLU A 39 -11.39 0.51 -8.16
C GLU A 39 -11.52 -0.74 -9.06
N PHE A 40 -10.61 -1.71 -8.88
CA PHE A 40 -10.55 -2.92 -9.69
C PHE A 40 -11.57 -3.98 -9.25
N LEU A 41 -11.61 -4.34 -7.96
CA LEU A 41 -12.50 -5.40 -7.45
C LEU A 41 -13.91 -4.91 -7.11
N LYS A 42 -14.09 -3.62 -6.80
CA LYS A 42 -15.37 -3.04 -6.32
C LYS A 42 -16.02 -3.85 -5.19
N PRO A 43 -15.28 -4.16 -4.10
CA PRO A 43 -15.82 -4.92 -2.99
C PRO A 43 -16.88 -4.10 -2.24
N SER A 44 -17.88 -4.76 -1.65
CA SER A 44 -18.84 -4.13 -0.73
C SER A 44 -18.29 -3.94 0.70
N GLY A 45 -17.20 -4.63 1.02
CA GLY A 45 -16.51 -4.51 2.30
C GLY A 45 -15.19 -5.29 2.27
N VAL A 46 -14.21 -4.81 3.03
CA VAL A 46 -12.86 -5.39 3.08
C VAL A 46 -12.44 -5.55 4.54
N VAL A 47 -11.93 -6.72 4.89
CA VAL A 47 -11.32 -6.95 6.21
C VAL A 47 -9.85 -6.57 6.12
N VAL A 48 -9.39 -5.70 7.02
CA VAL A 48 -7.99 -5.29 7.13
C VAL A 48 -7.41 -5.83 8.43
N GLY A 49 -6.34 -6.62 8.32
CA GLY A 49 -5.60 -7.17 9.44
C GLY A 49 -4.14 -6.73 9.38
N ARG A 50 -3.50 -6.61 10.54
CA ARG A 50 -2.08 -6.27 10.65
C ARG A 50 -1.40 -7.12 11.71
N ASP A 51 -0.10 -7.32 11.56
CA ASP A 51 0.71 -8.00 12.57
C ASP A 51 1.24 -7.04 13.64
N ILE A 52 2.10 -7.56 14.53
CA ILE A 52 2.63 -6.85 15.71
C ILE A 52 3.67 -5.76 15.40
N ARG A 53 4.12 -5.59 14.14
CA ARG A 53 5.17 -4.59 13.86
C ARG A 53 4.63 -3.17 14.06
N LEU A 54 5.48 -2.29 14.58
CA LEU A 54 5.15 -0.88 14.82
C LEU A 54 4.70 -0.16 13.53
N THR A 55 5.37 -0.46 12.42
CA THR A 55 5.06 0.11 11.10
C THR A 55 3.74 -0.40 10.51
N SER A 56 3.21 -1.52 11.00
CA SER A 56 2.01 -2.13 10.45
C SER A 56 0.75 -1.30 10.73
N ALA A 57 0.74 -0.46 11.77
CA ALA A 57 -0.36 0.49 12.03
C ALA A 57 -0.52 1.45 10.84
N LEU A 58 0.56 2.17 10.53
CA LEU A 58 0.59 3.17 9.47
C LEU A 58 0.18 2.57 8.11
N LEU A 59 0.69 1.38 7.78
CA LEU A 59 0.40 0.73 6.50
C LEU A 59 -1.07 0.29 6.41
N ALA A 60 -1.63 -0.26 7.49
CA ALA A 60 -3.05 -0.65 7.53
C ALA A 60 -3.97 0.57 7.42
N ASP A 61 -3.69 1.62 8.19
CA ASP A 61 -4.47 2.87 8.17
C ASP A 61 -4.42 3.52 6.79
N SER A 62 -3.24 3.57 6.17
CA SER A 62 -3.07 4.11 4.82
C SER A 62 -3.80 3.27 3.77
N LEU A 63 -3.81 1.94 3.92
CA LEU A 63 -4.47 1.02 2.99
C LEU A 63 -6.01 1.14 3.04
N SER A 64 -6.57 1.39 4.23
CA SER A 64 -8.02 1.51 4.45
C SER A 64 -8.57 2.92 4.33
N LEU A 65 -7.75 3.90 3.95
CA LEU A 65 -8.14 5.30 3.92
C LEU A 65 -9.17 5.54 2.81
N GLU A 66 -10.41 5.88 3.21
CA GLU A 66 -11.48 6.26 2.28
C GLU A 66 -11.36 7.74 1.87
N HIS A 67 -11.67 8.00 0.60
CA HIS A 67 -12.00 9.32 0.08
C HIS A 67 -13.39 9.29 -0.54
#